data_AF-A0A7J8C0L3-F1
#
_entry.id   AF-A0A7J8C0L3-F1
#
_cell.length_a   1.000
_cell.length_b   1.000
_cell.length_c   1.000
_cell.angle_alpha   90.00
_cell.angle_beta   90.00
_cell.angle_gamma   90.00
#
_symmetry.space_group_name_H-M   'P 1'
#
loop_
_entity.id
_entity.type
_entity.pdbx_description
1 polymer ?
#
loop_
_entity_poly.entity_id
_entity_poly.type
_entity_poly.pdbx_seq_one_letter_code
_entity_poly.pdbx_strand_id
1 'polypeptide(L)' 'MAAPTITARLYSLLFRRTSTFALTIAVGALFFERAFDQGADAIYENINQGKLWKHIKHKYEN' A
#
# COMPACT_ATOMS: atom_id res chain seq x y z
N MET A 1 32.54 7.11 15.91
CA MET A 1 31.15 7.54 16.15
C MET A 1 30.23 6.53 15.49
N ALA A 2 29.23 6.00 16.18
CA ALA A 2 28.31 5.01 15.60
C ALA A 2 27.41 5.66 14.53
N ALA A 3 27.10 4.92 13.47
CA ALA A 3 26.20 5.39 12.43
C ALA A 3 24.78 5.58 12.99
N PRO A 4 24.03 6.62 12.55
CA PRO A 4 22.68 6.85 13.03
C PRO A 4 21.73 5.72 12.59
N THR A 5 20.82 5.35 13.49
CA THR A 5 19.77 4.34 13.25
C THR A 5 18.85 4.76 12.11
N ILE A 6 18.13 3.80 11.53
CA ILE A 6 17.16 4.05 10.45
C ILE A 6 16.09 5.05 10.92
N THR A 7 15.59 4.91 12.14
CA THR A 7 14.59 5.82 12.72
C THR A 7 15.13 7.25 12.87
N ALA A 8 16.38 7.43 13.29
CA ALA A 8 17.02 8.74 13.37
C ALA A 8 17.19 9.39 11.98
N ARG A 9 17.50 8.58 10.95
CA ARG A 9 17.57 9.05 9.56
C ARG A 9 16.20 9.47 9.03
N LEU A 10 15.17 8.66 9.23
CA LEU A 10 13.80 8.98 8.82
C LEU A 10 13.28 10.25 9.51
N TYR A 11 13.52 10.39 10.82
CA TYR A 11 13.13 11.59 11.54
C TYR A 11 13.83 12.83 10.98
N SER A 12 15.16 12.79 10.82
CA SER A 12 15.92 13.95 10.34
C SER A 12 15.58 14.35 8.90
N LEU A 13 15.27 13.39 8.03
CA LEU A 13 14.99 13.62 6.61
C LEU A 13 13.53 13.96 6.32
N LEU A 14 12.59 13.24 6.93
CA LEU A 14 11.18 13.28 6.54
C LEU A 14 10.31 13.93 7.61
N PHE A 15 10.55 13.64 8.89
CA PHE A 15 9.59 13.94 9.96
C PHE A 15 9.94 15.14 10.85
N ARG A 16 11.12 15.75 10.70
CA ARG A 16 11.55 16.89 11.53
C ARG A 16 10.85 18.21 11.18
N ARG A 17 10.56 18.48 9.90
CA ARG A 17 9.87 19.69 9.46
C ARG A 17 8.42 19.36 9.14
N THR A 18 7.48 20.19 9.60
CA THR A 18 6.03 19.96 9.37
C THR A 18 5.68 19.87 7.89
N SER A 19 6.32 20.67 7.03
CA SER A 19 6.10 20.64 5.59
C SER A 19 6.53 19.32 4.93
N THR A 20 7.73 18.82 5.24
CA THR A 20 8.21 17.52 4.73
C THR A 20 7.44 16.36 5.33
N PHE A 21 7.00 16.50 6.58
CA PHE A 21 6.17 15.52 7.26
C PHE A 21 4.80 15.37 6.57
N ALA A 22 4.11 16.49 6.34
CA ALA A 22 2.82 16.50 5.64
C ALA A 22 2.94 15.95 4.21
N LEU A 23 3.99 16.34 3.47
CA LEU A 23 4.27 15.79 2.14
C LEU A 23 4.50 14.27 2.19
N THR A 24 5.27 13.80 3.17
CA THR A 24 5.54 12.36 3.34
C THR A 24 4.27 11.57 3.62
N ILE A 25 3.35 12.11 4.42
CA ILE A 25 2.04 11.49 4.67
C ILE A 25 1.21 11.45 3.39
N ALA A 26 1.09 12.58 2.67
CA ALA A 26 0.29 12.65 1.46
C ALA A 26 0.77 11.66 0.39
N VAL A 27 2.08 11.65 0.12
CA VAL A 27 2.68 10.70 -0.82
C VAL A 27 2.53 9.26 -0.29
N GLY A 28 2.84 9.03 0.99
CA GLY A 28 2.71 7.72 1.62
C GLY A 28 1.29 7.15 1.52
N ALA A 29 0.27 7.98 1.68
CA ALA A 29 -1.14 7.60 1.56
C ALA A 29 -1.49 7.12 0.14
N LEU A 30 -1.04 7.83 -0.90
CA LEU A 30 -1.30 7.44 -2.30
C LEU A 30 -0.69 6.08 -2.64
N PHE A 31 0.53 5.82 -2.19
CA PHE A 31 1.17 4.52 -2.40
C PHE A 31 0.53 3.42 -1.55
N PHE A 32 0.16 3.75 -0.30
CA PHE A 32 -0.52 2.82 0.59
C PHE A 32 -1.88 2.41 0.03
N GLU A 33 -2.72 3.34 -0.41
CA GLU A 33 -4.03 3.07 -1.02
C GLU A 33 -3.91 2.05 -2.15
N ARG A 34 -3.08 2.35 -3.16
CA ARG A 34 -2.88 1.48 -4.33
C ARG A 34 -2.41 0.07 -3.95
N ALA A 35 -1.47 -0.03 -3.01
CA ALA A 35 -0.88 -1.31 -2.59
C ALA A 35 -1.84 -2.11 -1.70
N PHE A 36 -2.53 -1.41 -0.79
CA PHE A 36 -3.47 -2.01 0.13
C PHE A 36 -4.69 -2.55 -0.61
N ASP A 37 -5.30 -1.77 -1.50
CA ASP A 37 -6.47 -2.21 -2.27
C ASP A 37 -6.16 -3.45 -3.11
N GLN A 38 -5.06 -3.44 -3.87
CA GLN A 38 -4.65 -4.60 -4.66
C GLN A 38 -4.35 -5.82 -3.79
N GLY A 39 -3.69 -5.63 -2.65
CA GLY A 39 -3.38 -6.72 -1.72
C GLY A 39 -4.63 -7.30 -1.08
N ALA A 40 -5.54 -6.44 -0.61
CA ALA A 40 -6.79 -6.83 0.01
C ALA A 40 -7.72 -7.52 -0.99
N ASP A 41 -7.85 -7.00 -2.21
CA ASP A 41 -8.62 -7.62 -3.29
C ASP A 41 -8.05 -9.00 -3.64
N ALA A 42 -6.72 -9.13 -3.75
CA ALA A 42 -6.09 -10.42 -4.02
C ALA A 42 -6.37 -11.46 -2.92
N ILE A 43 -6.31 -11.04 -1.65
CA ILE A 43 -6.66 -11.90 -0.51
C ILE A 43 -8.14 -12.28 -0.57
N TYR A 44 -9.03 -11.32 -0.82
CA TYR A 44 -10.46 -11.56 -0.89
C TYR A 44 -10.84 -12.49 -2.05
N GLU A 45 -10.27 -12.28 -3.23
CA GLU A 45 -10.44 -13.13 -4.39
C GLU A 45 -9.93 -14.54 -4.11
N ASN A 46 -8.77 -14.69 -3.46
CA ASN A 46 -8.23 -15.99 -3.07
C ASN A 46 -9.14 -16.74 -2.07
N ILE A 47 -9.70 -16.04 -1.08
CA ILE A 47 -10.65 -16.64 -0.13
C ILE A 47 -11.95 -17.08 -0.85
N ASN A 48 -12.36 -16.37 -1.89
CA ASN A 48 -13.61 -16.60 -2.62
C ASN A 48 -13.41 -17.23 -4.00
N GLN A 49 -12.34 -18.00 -4.18
CA GLN A 49 -12.05 -18.67 -5.45
C GLN A 49 -13.22 -19.52 -5.93
N GLY A 50 -13.55 -19.38 -7.22
CA GLY A 50 -14.69 -20.05 -7.86
C GLY A 50 -16.08 -19.49 -7.52
N LYS A 51 -16.23 -18.60 -6.53
CA LYS A 51 -17.52 -18.03 -6.13
C LYS A 51 -17.83 -16.68 -6.79
N LEU A 52 -16.82 -15.85 -7.00
CA LEU A 52 -17.00 -14.52 -7.58
C LEU A 52 -17.30 -14.59 -9.08
N TRP A 53 -18.12 -13.64 -9.57
CA TRP A 53 -18.42 -13.50 -11.00
C TRP A 53 -17.13 -13.45 -11.83
N LYS A 54 -16.13 -12.67 -11.40
CA LYS A 54 -14.80 -12.58 -12.03
C LYS A 54 -14.17 -13.95 -12.33
N HIS A 55 -14.40 -14.95 -11.49
CA HIS A 55 -13.86 -16.30 -11.68
C HIS A 55 -14.64 -17.14 -12.69
N ILE A 56 -15.94 -16.92 -12.85
CA ILE A 56 -16.80 -17.72 -13.73
C ILE A 56 -17.23 -16.99 -15.01
N LYS A 57 -16.93 -15.70 -15.12
CA LYS A 57 -17.31 -14.82 -16.24
C LYS A 57 -16.92 -15.40 -17.60
N HIS A 58 -15.74 -16.01 -17.69
CA HIS A 58 -15.25 -16.69 -18.89
C HIS A 58 -16.13 -17.85 -19.39
N LYS A 59 -17.08 -18.34 -18.60
CA LYS A 59 -18.04 -19.37 -19.02
C LYS A 59 -19.22 -18.80 -19.80
N TYR A 60 -19.42 -17.49 -19.76
CA TYR A 60 -20.61 -16.80 -20.26
C TYR A 60 -20.28 -15.67 -21.25
N GLU A 61 -19.00 -15.43 -21.50
CA GLU A 61 -18.51 -14.49 -22.51
C GLU A 61 -17.77 -15.26 -23.60
N ASN A 62 -17.94 -14.82 -24.85
CA ASN A 62 -17.36 -15.45 -26.04
C ASN A 62 -15.85 -15.23 -26.13
#